data_AF-A0A957S3Y9-F1
#
_entry.id   AF-A0A957S3Y9-F1
#
_cell.length_a   1.000
_cell.length_b   1.000
_cell.length_c   1.000
_cell.angle_alpha   90.00
_cell.angle_beta   90.00
_cell.angle_gamma   90.00
#
_symmetry.space_group_name_H-M   'P 1'
#
loop_
_entity.id
_entity.type
_entity.pdbx_description
1 polymer ?
#
loop_
_entity_poly.entity_id
_entity_poly.type
_entity_poly.pdbx_seq_one_letter_code
_entity_poly.pdbx_strand_id
1 'polypeptide(L)'
;MALSFKVTYATISADNEELQSAFDDAIATVKGGWLGAEVPMFINGKTVHTQDKVKSYSPIDRDILMCTAQNGDVTHADAAIAAAKAAFPTWSHVPWQERVAIMRKLAEQISDNSLELSALMIMEVGKNRLEALGEVEETADLLRYYADAMEKNEGYTRRLGKLNPDDPKENNFSVLRPYGVWVVISPFNFPMALSAAPISAALLAGNTVVFKGAPETPYCNWKVAELFAEAGLPAGAFNNIIGPDDTLAQRLLDHPDVNGWTFTGSAAVGRKVMQAAISGPYIRPAVIEMGGKNPTIVAQKADLDKAAMGVMRAAFGLDGQKCSACSRVYVQEDVYPEFRDKLLGLTNNLKVGDPTAQDTYMGTVISQEAYDRFKRISEVASQDGTILTGG
;
A
#
# COMPACT_ATOMS: atom_id res chain seq x y z
N MET A 1 2.42 -18.24 -18.50
CA MET A 1 2.76 -19.62 -18.05
C MET A 1 2.91 -19.59 -16.54
N ALA A 2 2.57 -20.65 -15.81
CA ALA A 2 2.88 -20.72 -14.38
C ALA A 2 4.40 -20.82 -14.19
N LEU A 3 4.97 -19.95 -13.36
CA LEU A 3 6.42 -19.96 -13.05
C LEU A 3 6.80 -21.31 -12.42
N SER A 4 7.94 -21.86 -12.83
CA SER A 4 8.44 -23.15 -12.32
C SER A 4 8.88 -23.13 -10.84
N PHE A 5 8.87 -21.97 -10.19
CA PHE A 5 9.37 -21.76 -8.82
C PHE A 5 8.49 -20.78 -8.02
N LYS A 6 8.55 -20.88 -6.68
CA LYS A 6 7.84 -19.95 -5.79
C LYS A 6 8.60 -18.64 -5.67
N VAL A 7 7.94 -17.53 -5.99
CA VAL A 7 8.46 -16.17 -5.81
C VAL A 7 8.45 -15.82 -4.32
N THR A 8 9.59 -15.42 -3.79
CA THR A 8 9.79 -14.95 -2.41
C THR A 8 10.87 -13.86 -2.42
N TYR A 9 10.97 -13.05 -1.37
CA TYR A 9 12.03 -12.04 -1.24
C TYR A 9 13.47 -12.63 -1.35
N ALA A 10 13.64 -13.93 -1.10
CA ALA A 10 14.91 -14.64 -1.22
C ALA A 10 15.15 -15.29 -2.59
N THR A 11 14.12 -15.47 -3.41
CA THR A 11 14.18 -16.11 -4.73
C THR A 11 14.01 -15.13 -5.89
N ILE A 12 13.68 -13.87 -5.59
CA ILE A 12 13.66 -12.77 -6.56
C ILE A 12 15.11 -12.36 -6.87
N SER A 13 15.60 -12.74 -8.05
CA SER A 13 16.86 -12.22 -8.61
C SER A 13 16.65 -11.72 -10.04
N ALA A 14 17.42 -10.69 -10.42
CA ALA A 14 17.36 -10.11 -11.76
C ALA A 14 17.84 -11.08 -12.86
N ASP A 15 18.64 -12.09 -12.48
CA ASP A 15 19.31 -13.03 -13.38
C ASP A 15 18.43 -14.24 -13.79
N ASN A 16 17.15 -14.25 -13.42
CA ASN A 16 16.24 -15.33 -13.76
C ASN A 16 15.56 -15.10 -15.12
N GLU A 17 16.08 -15.70 -16.19
CA GLU A 17 15.55 -15.53 -17.56
C GLU A 17 14.07 -15.92 -17.70
N GLU A 18 13.60 -16.98 -17.03
CA GLU A 18 12.20 -17.40 -17.07
C GLU A 18 11.28 -16.32 -16.49
N LEU A 19 11.67 -15.72 -15.36
CA LEU A 19 10.93 -14.63 -14.74
C LEU A 19 10.89 -13.39 -15.63
N GLN A 20 12.03 -13.05 -16.27
CA GLN A 20 12.11 -11.87 -17.12
C GLN A 20 11.26 -12.01 -18.38
N SER A 21 11.26 -13.18 -19.01
CA SER A 21 10.36 -13.48 -20.12
C SER A 21 8.89 -13.43 -19.69
N ALA A 22 8.56 -13.92 -18.50
CA ALA A 22 7.19 -13.88 -17.99
C ALA A 22 6.73 -12.43 -17.69
N PHE A 23 7.64 -11.55 -17.27
CA PHE A 23 7.38 -10.12 -17.18
C PHE A 23 7.13 -9.47 -18.53
N ASP A 24 7.91 -9.82 -19.56
CA ASP A 24 7.71 -9.30 -20.92
C ASP A 24 6.29 -9.63 -21.42
N ASP A 25 5.87 -10.88 -21.22
CA ASP A 25 4.52 -11.34 -21.56
C ASP A 25 3.45 -10.58 -20.78
N ALA A 26 3.61 -10.42 -19.46
CA ALA A 26 2.65 -9.70 -18.62
C ALA A 26 2.56 -8.21 -19.00
N ILE A 27 3.68 -7.55 -19.29
CA ILE A 27 3.71 -6.17 -19.76
C ILE A 27 3.02 -6.04 -21.11
N ALA A 28 3.26 -6.99 -22.03
CA ALA A 28 2.56 -7.04 -23.31
C ALA A 28 1.04 -7.22 -23.14
N THR A 29 0.60 -8.10 -22.24
CA THR A 29 -0.82 -8.29 -21.90
C THR A 29 -1.45 -7.01 -21.36
N VAL A 30 -0.82 -6.36 -20.38
CA VAL A 30 -1.36 -5.11 -19.81
C VAL A 30 -1.42 -4.01 -20.87
N LYS A 31 -0.35 -3.80 -21.65
CA LYS A 31 -0.33 -2.81 -22.74
C LYS A 31 -1.38 -3.10 -23.81
N GLY A 32 -1.61 -4.37 -24.13
CA GLY A 32 -2.53 -4.80 -25.19
C GLY A 32 -4.00 -4.82 -24.81
N GLY A 33 -4.34 -4.96 -23.51
CA GLY A 33 -5.73 -5.22 -23.10
C GLY A 33 -6.25 -4.46 -21.89
N TRP A 34 -5.39 -3.90 -21.04
CA TRP A 34 -5.83 -3.28 -19.78
C TRP A 34 -5.84 -1.74 -19.85
N LEU A 35 -4.95 -1.13 -20.64
CA LEU A 35 -4.81 0.33 -20.67
C LEU A 35 -6.03 1.04 -21.24
N GLY A 36 -6.26 2.27 -20.76
CA GLY A 36 -7.39 3.09 -21.16
C GLY A 36 -8.74 2.65 -20.59
N ALA A 37 -8.76 1.68 -19.68
CA ALA A 37 -9.97 1.22 -19.02
C ALA A 37 -10.69 2.37 -18.28
N GLU A 38 -12.03 2.31 -18.24
CA GLU A 38 -12.80 3.14 -17.35
C GLU A 38 -12.88 2.47 -15.97
N VAL A 39 -12.40 3.16 -14.94
CA VAL A 39 -12.37 2.67 -13.57
C VAL A 39 -13.59 3.22 -12.82
N PRO A 40 -14.53 2.39 -12.34
CA PRO A 40 -15.69 2.81 -11.57
C PRO A 40 -15.38 3.00 -10.08
N MET A 41 -16.32 3.60 -9.34
CA MET A 41 -16.39 3.41 -7.88
C MET A 41 -17.16 2.13 -7.55
N PHE A 42 -17.07 1.64 -6.31
CA PHE A 42 -17.85 0.50 -5.85
C PHE A 42 -18.56 0.83 -4.55
N ILE A 43 -19.89 0.94 -4.57
CA ILE A 43 -20.68 1.34 -3.41
C ILE A 43 -21.86 0.38 -3.27
N ASN A 44 -22.04 -0.17 -2.08
CA ASN A 44 -23.18 -1.03 -1.75
C ASN A 44 -23.37 -2.21 -2.72
N GLY A 45 -22.29 -2.89 -3.09
CA GLY A 45 -22.34 -4.05 -4.00
C GLY A 45 -22.52 -3.71 -5.48
N LYS A 46 -22.39 -2.43 -5.87
CA LYS A 46 -22.60 -1.97 -7.25
C LYS A 46 -21.48 -1.07 -7.73
N THR A 47 -21.18 -1.15 -9.02
CA THR A 47 -20.35 -0.15 -9.68
C THR A 47 -21.11 1.17 -9.78
N VAL A 48 -20.42 2.28 -9.51
CA VAL A 48 -20.98 3.63 -9.56
C VAL A 48 -20.13 4.47 -10.50
N HIS A 49 -20.82 5.15 -11.42
CA HIS A 49 -20.22 6.05 -12.42
C HIS A 49 -20.68 7.48 -12.18
N THR A 50 -19.81 8.43 -12.50
CA THR A 50 -20.02 9.87 -12.36
C THR A 50 -19.99 10.54 -13.73
N GLN A 51 -20.54 11.74 -13.82
CA GLN A 51 -20.39 12.57 -15.01
C GLN A 51 -18.97 13.12 -15.13
N ASP A 52 -18.37 13.52 -14.00
CA ASP A 52 -16.99 13.99 -13.95
C ASP A 52 -16.00 12.82 -13.84
N LYS A 53 -14.89 12.90 -14.58
CA LYS A 53 -13.90 11.83 -14.69
C LYS A 53 -12.50 12.42 -14.83
N VAL A 54 -11.50 11.71 -14.30
CA VAL A 54 -10.10 12.10 -14.38
C VAL A 54 -9.31 11.05 -15.14
N LYS A 55 -8.51 11.49 -16.11
CA LYS A 55 -7.57 10.61 -16.83
C LYS A 55 -6.28 10.49 -16.03
N SER A 56 -5.84 9.26 -15.82
CA SER A 56 -4.54 8.94 -15.23
C SER A 56 -3.58 8.51 -16.33
N TYR A 57 -2.37 9.06 -16.32
CA TYR A 57 -1.32 8.79 -17.30
C TYR A 57 -0.09 8.24 -16.60
N SER A 58 0.67 7.40 -17.30
CA SER A 58 1.89 6.79 -16.75
C SER A 58 2.94 7.86 -16.43
N PRO A 59 3.69 7.73 -15.32
CA PRO A 59 4.87 8.54 -15.06
C PRO A 59 6.07 8.14 -15.93
N ILE A 60 6.02 7.02 -16.65
CA ILE A 60 7.06 6.59 -17.60
C ILE A 60 7.00 7.45 -18.86
N ASP A 61 5.80 7.57 -19.42
CA ASP A 61 5.47 8.36 -20.59
C ASP A 61 4.05 8.89 -20.42
N ARG A 62 3.91 10.22 -20.42
CA ARG A 62 2.66 10.92 -20.13
C ARG A 62 1.63 10.83 -21.26
N ASP A 63 1.98 10.25 -22.40
CA ASP A 63 1.04 9.93 -23.47
C ASP A 63 0.37 8.56 -23.26
N ILE A 64 0.90 7.72 -22.37
CA ILE A 64 0.31 6.42 -22.02
C ILE A 64 -0.85 6.64 -21.05
N LEU A 65 -2.08 6.51 -21.56
CA LEU A 65 -3.29 6.54 -20.75
C LEU A 65 -3.45 5.24 -19.96
N MET A 66 -3.27 5.31 -18.63
CA MET A 66 -3.46 4.16 -17.74
C MET A 66 -4.95 3.81 -17.63
N CYS A 67 -5.76 4.78 -17.20
CA CYS A 67 -7.20 4.63 -17.06
C CYS A 67 -7.93 5.97 -17.06
N THR A 68 -9.26 5.93 -17.20
CA THR A 68 -10.15 7.06 -16.92
C THR A 68 -10.96 6.72 -15.66
N ALA A 69 -10.62 7.34 -14.53
CA ALA A 69 -11.26 7.08 -13.25
C ALA A 69 -12.47 8.00 -13.02
N GLN A 70 -13.49 7.50 -12.33
CA GLN A 70 -14.59 8.35 -11.85
C GLN A 70 -14.07 9.40 -10.89
N ASN A 71 -14.69 10.57 -10.91
CA ASN A 71 -14.44 11.64 -9.96
C ASN A 71 -15.66 11.85 -9.08
N GLY A 72 -15.65 11.20 -7.91
CA GLY A 72 -16.69 11.33 -6.91
C GLY A 72 -16.65 12.67 -6.18
N ASP A 73 -17.75 12.96 -5.50
CA ASP A 73 -17.95 14.12 -4.63
C ASP A 73 -18.32 13.68 -3.20
N VAL A 74 -18.65 14.63 -2.33
CA VAL A 74 -19.05 14.37 -0.94
C VAL A 74 -20.29 13.47 -0.82
N THR A 75 -21.19 13.47 -1.82
CA THR A 75 -22.39 12.63 -1.77
C THR A 75 -22.05 11.15 -1.96
N HIS A 76 -20.99 10.85 -2.69
CA HIS A 76 -20.48 9.49 -2.85
C HIS A 76 -19.82 8.98 -1.57
N ALA A 77 -19.08 9.85 -0.86
CA ALA A 77 -18.55 9.53 0.47
C ALA A 77 -19.68 9.21 1.46
N ASP A 78 -20.72 10.05 1.48
CA ASP A 78 -21.91 9.84 2.33
C ASP A 78 -22.64 8.54 2.00
N ALA A 79 -22.82 8.25 0.70
CA ALA A 79 -23.44 7.00 0.25
C ALA A 79 -22.63 5.76 0.65
N ALA A 80 -21.29 5.80 0.51
CA ALA A 80 -20.41 4.71 0.90
C ALA A 80 -20.42 4.47 2.42
N ILE A 81 -20.41 5.54 3.22
CA ILE A 81 -20.48 5.43 4.69
C ILE A 81 -21.84 4.92 5.14
N ALA A 82 -22.93 5.40 4.52
CA ALA A 82 -24.28 4.90 4.80
C ALA A 82 -24.40 3.41 4.48
N ALA A 83 -23.84 2.96 3.35
CA ALA A 83 -23.82 1.55 2.97
C ALA A 83 -23.00 0.69 3.94
N ALA A 84 -21.80 1.15 4.33
CA ALA A 84 -20.97 0.49 5.32
C ALA A 84 -21.69 0.33 6.66
N LYS A 85 -22.29 1.42 7.16
CA LYS A 85 -23.06 1.40 8.40
C LYS A 85 -24.24 0.43 8.33
N ALA A 86 -24.96 0.40 7.21
CA ALA A 86 -26.10 -0.51 7.02
C ALA A 86 -25.67 -1.99 6.95
N ALA A 87 -24.50 -2.28 6.39
CA ALA A 87 -23.95 -3.63 6.27
C ALA A 87 -23.34 -4.15 7.59
N PHE A 88 -22.91 -3.25 8.48
CA PHE A 88 -22.19 -3.58 9.70
C PHE A 88 -22.89 -4.59 10.62
N PRO A 89 -24.21 -4.48 10.92
CA PRO A 89 -24.90 -5.48 11.74
C PRO A 89 -24.82 -6.88 11.15
N THR A 90 -24.90 -7.03 9.83
CA THR A 90 -24.79 -8.34 9.18
C THR A 90 -23.35 -8.84 9.18
N TRP A 91 -22.41 -8.00 8.72
CA TRP A 91 -21.01 -8.40 8.55
C TRP A 91 -20.32 -8.73 9.89
N SER A 92 -20.58 -7.95 10.94
CA SER A 92 -19.99 -8.18 12.27
C SER A 92 -20.40 -9.51 12.91
N HIS A 93 -21.53 -10.10 12.48
CA HIS A 93 -22.03 -11.40 12.94
C HIS A 93 -21.59 -12.59 12.09
N VAL A 94 -20.98 -12.36 10.92
CA VAL A 94 -20.36 -13.44 10.13
C VAL A 94 -19.25 -14.08 10.99
N PRO A 95 -19.20 -15.40 11.18
CA PRO A 95 -18.15 -16.05 11.96
C PRO A 95 -16.74 -15.69 11.47
N TRP A 96 -15.79 -15.49 12.39
CA TRP A 96 -14.44 -15.05 12.02
C TRP A 96 -13.72 -16.07 11.11
N GLN A 97 -14.08 -17.35 11.20
CA GLN A 97 -13.57 -18.42 10.34
C GLN A 97 -13.97 -18.22 8.87
N GLU A 98 -15.21 -17.78 8.61
CA GLU A 98 -15.67 -17.48 7.26
C GLU A 98 -14.96 -16.24 6.71
N ARG A 99 -14.75 -15.22 7.55
CA ARG A 99 -13.97 -14.03 7.18
C ARG A 99 -12.52 -14.38 6.85
N VAL A 100 -11.90 -15.30 7.61
CA VAL A 100 -10.57 -15.86 7.32
C VAL A 100 -10.52 -16.57 5.98
N ALA A 101 -11.50 -17.43 5.68
CA ALA A 101 -11.56 -18.15 4.41
C ALA A 101 -11.62 -17.19 3.20
N ILE A 102 -12.37 -16.09 3.31
CA ILE A 102 -12.43 -15.04 2.28
C ILE A 102 -11.04 -14.41 2.07
N MET A 103 -10.34 -14.00 3.14
CA MET A 103 -9.03 -13.37 3.00
C MET A 103 -7.97 -14.31 2.44
N ARG A 104 -8.01 -15.61 2.81
CA ARG A 104 -7.10 -16.60 2.23
C ARG A 104 -7.34 -16.77 0.73
N LYS A 105 -8.60 -16.83 0.29
CA LYS A 105 -8.94 -16.90 -1.13
C LYS A 105 -8.41 -15.67 -1.89
N LEU A 106 -8.57 -14.47 -1.33
CA LEU A 106 -8.06 -13.24 -1.93
C LEU A 106 -6.53 -13.25 -2.03
N ALA A 107 -5.82 -13.75 -1.02
CA ALA A 107 -4.36 -13.87 -1.07
C ALA A 107 -3.89 -14.77 -2.22
N GLU A 108 -4.57 -15.90 -2.45
CA GLU A 108 -4.26 -16.78 -3.59
C GLU A 108 -4.57 -16.10 -4.92
N GLN A 109 -5.70 -15.39 -5.04
CA GLN A 109 -6.01 -14.64 -6.26
C GLN A 109 -4.96 -13.55 -6.58
N ILE A 110 -4.38 -12.92 -5.56
CA ILE A 110 -3.30 -11.94 -5.76
C ILE A 110 -2.03 -12.63 -6.27
N SER A 111 -1.60 -13.73 -5.62
CA SER A 111 -0.41 -14.48 -6.05
C SER A 111 -0.59 -15.08 -7.45
N ASP A 112 -1.78 -15.59 -7.80
CA ASP A 112 -2.08 -16.18 -9.11
C ASP A 112 -1.98 -15.15 -10.25
N ASN A 113 -2.21 -13.87 -9.95
CA ASN A 113 -2.18 -12.76 -10.92
C ASN A 113 -0.94 -11.86 -10.74
N SER A 114 0.09 -12.33 -10.04
CA SER A 114 1.14 -11.45 -9.52
C SER A 114 1.91 -10.71 -10.60
N LEU A 115 2.19 -11.36 -11.74
CA LEU A 115 2.92 -10.75 -12.85
C LEU A 115 2.12 -9.64 -13.56
N GLU A 116 0.82 -9.84 -13.80
CA GLU A 116 -0.02 -8.84 -14.47
C GLU A 116 -0.29 -7.63 -13.55
N LEU A 117 -0.53 -7.89 -12.27
CA LEU A 117 -0.65 -6.84 -11.25
C LEU A 117 0.67 -6.05 -11.11
N SER A 118 1.81 -6.75 -11.17
CA SER A 118 3.13 -6.12 -11.16
C SER A 118 3.35 -5.27 -12.41
N ALA A 119 3.00 -5.78 -13.60
CA ALA A 119 3.11 -5.05 -14.85
C ALA A 119 2.26 -3.76 -14.85
N LEU A 120 1.05 -3.80 -14.31
CA LEU A 120 0.23 -2.61 -14.10
C LEU A 120 0.95 -1.60 -13.18
N MET A 121 1.48 -2.07 -12.05
CA MET A 121 2.14 -1.23 -11.06
C MET A 121 3.44 -0.60 -11.57
N ILE A 122 4.24 -1.34 -12.35
CA ILE A 122 5.42 -0.80 -13.05
C ILE A 122 5.00 0.41 -13.88
N MET A 123 3.92 0.28 -14.65
CA MET A 123 3.47 1.33 -15.56
C MET A 123 2.71 2.49 -14.90
N GLU A 124 2.01 2.26 -13.78
CA GLU A 124 1.30 3.34 -13.09
C GLU A 124 2.17 4.08 -12.07
N VAL A 125 3.10 3.38 -11.42
CA VAL A 125 3.89 3.93 -10.30
C VAL A 125 5.33 4.28 -10.72
N GLY A 126 5.86 3.61 -11.74
CA GLY A 126 7.27 3.73 -12.14
C GLY A 126 8.22 2.77 -11.40
N LYS A 127 7.69 1.72 -10.74
CA LYS A 127 8.50 0.71 -10.03
C LYS A 127 9.30 -0.14 -11.01
N ASN A 128 10.54 -0.50 -10.70
CA ASN A 128 11.21 -1.58 -11.42
C ASN A 128 10.48 -2.93 -11.20
N ARG A 129 10.77 -3.91 -12.05
CA ARG A 129 10.13 -5.25 -12.04
C ARG A 129 10.13 -5.91 -10.66
N LEU A 130 11.28 -5.89 -9.97
CA LEU A 130 11.43 -6.61 -8.70
C LEU A 130 10.72 -5.91 -7.54
N GLU A 131 10.69 -4.58 -7.53
CA GLU A 131 9.95 -3.78 -6.55
C GLU A 131 8.44 -3.95 -6.72
N ALA A 132 7.95 -4.03 -7.95
CA ALA A 132 6.53 -4.29 -8.23
C ALA A 132 6.12 -5.69 -7.78
N LEU A 133 6.87 -6.73 -8.16
CA LEU A 133 6.58 -8.10 -7.75
C LEU A 133 6.73 -8.31 -6.24
N GLY A 134 7.74 -7.69 -5.64
CA GLY A 134 7.91 -7.68 -4.19
C GLY A 134 6.68 -7.14 -3.47
N GLU A 135 6.10 -6.03 -3.95
CA GLU A 135 4.87 -5.48 -3.37
C GLU A 135 3.65 -6.39 -3.58
N VAL A 136 3.46 -6.95 -4.77
CA VAL A 136 2.28 -7.79 -5.03
C VAL A 136 2.29 -9.03 -4.15
N GLU A 137 3.44 -9.69 -4.01
CA GLU A 137 3.57 -10.83 -3.10
C GLU A 137 3.50 -10.42 -1.62
N GLU A 138 4.05 -9.25 -1.24
CA GLU A 138 3.87 -8.69 0.10
C GLU A 138 2.37 -8.49 0.42
N THR A 139 1.58 -8.06 -0.57
CA THR A 139 0.13 -7.90 -0.43
C THR A 139 -0.53 -9.24 -0.07
N ALA A 140 -0.23 -10.31 -0.81
CA ALA A 140 -0.76 -11.64 -0.53
C ALA A 140 -0.30 -12.17 0.84
N ASP A 141 0.98 -11.98 1.19
CA ASP A 141 1.54 -12.41 2.46
C ASP A 141 0.94 -11.68 3.66
N LEU A 142 0.63 -10.39 3.54
CA LEU A 142 -0.05 -9.63 4.60
C LEU A 142 -1.47 -10.14 4.85
N LEU A 143 -2.22 -10.49 3.80
CA LEU A 143 -3.55 -11.11 3.94
C LEU A 143 -3.46 -12.47 4.65
N ARG A 144 -2.50 -13.31 4.26
CA ARG A 144 -2.24 -14.60 4.92
C ARG A 144 -1.85 -14.38 6.39
N TYR A 145 -0.97 -13.43 6.66
CA TYR A 145 -0.51 -13.12 8.01
C TYR A 145 -1.65 -12.68 8.94
N TYR A 146 -2.56 -11.81 8.48
CA TYR A 146 -3.70 -11.41 9.30
C TYR A 146 -4.73 -12.53 9.50
N ALA A 147 -4.91 -13.41 8.51
CA ALA A 147 -5.70 -14.62 8.68
C ALA A 147 -5.10 -15.56 9.74
N ASP A 148 -3.79 -15.83 9.65
CA ASP A 148 -3.05 -16.64 10.62
C ASP A 148 -3.12 -16.02 12.03
N ALA A 149 -3.00 -14.69 12.13
CA ALA A 149 -3.11 -13.98 13.39
C ALA A 149 -4.52 -14.09 14.00
N MET A 150 -5.58 -14.05 13.20
CA MET A 150 -6.95 -14.23 13.68
C MET A 150 -7.17 -15.66 14.24
N GLU A 151 -6.71 -16.67 13.50
CA GLU A 151 -6.80 -18.08 13.91
C GLU A 151 -6.00 -18.36 15.18
N LYS A 152 -4.74 -17.91 15.24
CA LYS A 152 -3.86 -18.08 16.40
C LYS A 152 -4.46 -17.48 17.68
N ASN A 153 -5.26 -16.43 17.55
CA ASN A 153 -5.93 -15.76 18.66
C ASN A 153 -7.38 -16.22 18.87
N GLU A 154 -7.84 -17.27 18.17
CA GLU A 154 -9.20 -17.83 18.27
C GLU A 154 -10.30 -16.76 18.15
N GLY A 155 -10.17 -15.87 17.17
CA GLY A 155 -11.11 -14.76 17.00
C GLY A 155 -11.00 -13.67 18.07
N TYR A 156 -9.87 -13.60 18.77
CA TYR A 156 -9.63 -12.74 19.93
C TYR A 156 -10.70 -12.89 21.03
N THR A 157 -11.18 -14.12 21.21
CA THR A 157 -12.07 -14.52 22.30
C THR A 157 -11.28 -15.38 23.28
N ARG A 158 -10.98 -14.82 24.46
CA ARG A 158 -10.21 -15.52 25.49
C ARG A 158 -11.11 -15.87 26.67
N ARG A 159 -11.18 -17.16 27.01
CA ARG A 159 -11.79 -17.58 28.28
C ARG A 159 -10.92 -17.13 29.45
N LEU A 160 -11.54 -16.48 30.43
CA LEU A 160 -10.88 -16.03 31.65
C LEU A 160 -11.07 -17.05 32.78
N GLY A 161 -10.27 -16.88 33.85
CA GLY A 161 -10.48 -17.60 35.09
C GLY A 161 -11.83 -17.29 35.73
N LYS A 162 -12.22 -18.12 36.68
CA LYS A 162 -13.39 -17.93 37.53
C LYS A 162 -12.96 -17.44 38.90
N LEU A 163 -13.84 -16.70 39.59
CA LEU A 163 -13.61 -16.38 40.99
C LEU A 163 -13.70 -17.66 41.85
N ASN A 164 -14.69 -18.51 41.57
CA ASN A 164 -14.75 -19.88 42.11
C ASN A 164 -14.49 -20.91 40.98
N PRO A 165 -13.35 -21.62 40.99
CA PRO A 165 -13.03 -22.63 39.98
C PRO A 165 -14.11 -23.70 39.80
N ASP A 166 -14.83 -24.03 40.89
CA ASP A 166 -15.79 -25.13 40.94
C ASP A 166 -17.22 -24.73 40.56
N ASP A 167 -17.53 -23.44 40.34
CA ASP A 167 -18.89 -23.04 39.94
C ASP A 167 -19.12 -23.32 38.45
N PRO A 168 -19.97 -24.28 38.06
CA PRO A 168 -20.24 -24.59 36.65
C PRO A 168 -21.05 -23.49 35.95
N LYS A 169 -21.68 -22.56 36.68
CA LYS A 169 -22.53 -21.51 36.14
C LYS A 169 -21.76 -20.24 35.77
N GLU A 170 -20.59 -20.02 36.35
CA GLU A 170 -19.73 -18.88 36.02
C GLU A 170 -18.92 -19.16 34.75
N ASN A 171 -19.06 -18.31 33.73
CA ASN A 171 -18.23 -18.33 32.52
C ASN A 171 -17.84 -16.91 32.12
N ASN A 172 -16.55 -16.60 32.21
CA ASN A 172 -16.00 -15.29 31.91
C ASN A 172 -15.21 -15.31 30.61
N PHE A 173 -15.41 -14.30 29.77
CA PHE A 173 -14.70 -14.14 28.50
C PHE A 173 -14.23 -12.70 28.32
N SER A 174 -13.04 -12.53 27.76
CA SER A 174 -12.58 -11.26 27.18
C SER A 174 -12.69 -11.40 25.67
N VAL A 175 -13.41 -10.47 25.03
CA VAL A 175 -13.71 -10.53 23.60
C VAL A 175 -13.39 -9.18 22.96
N LEU A 176 -12.55 -9.17 21.92
CA LEU A 176 -12.43 -8.00 21.05
C LEU A 176 -13.62 -7.95 20.09
N ARG A 177 -14.25 -6.79 19.98
CA ARG A 177 -15.41 -6.54 19.12
C ARG A 177 -15.04 -5.50 18.06
N PRO A 178 -15.63 -5.57 16.85
CA PRO A 178 -15.42 -4.55 15.85
C PRO A 178 -16.02 -3.21 16.30
N TYR A 179 -15.47 -2.12 15.76
CA TYR A 179 -15.88 -0.76 16.05
C TYR A 179 -17.05 -0.28 15.19
N GLY A 180 -17.11 -0.66 13.91
CA GLY A 180 -18.13 -0.19 12.98
C GLY A 180 -17.60 0.09 11.59
N VAL A 181 -17.84 1.32 11.10
CA VAL A 181 -17.32 1.79 9.81
C VAL A 181 -15.86 2.21 9.96
N TRP A 182 -15.00 1.55 9.18
CA TRP A 182 -13.57 1.82 9.13
C TRP A 182 -13.20 2.47 7.80
N VAL A 183 -12.51 3.60 7.85
CA VAL A 183 -12.00 4.27 6.65
C VAL A 183 -10.54 3.89 6.42
N VAL A 184 -10.21 3.46 5.21
CA VAL A 184 -8.83 3.15 4.81
C VAL A 184 -8.39 4.18 3.76
N ILE A 185 -7.36 4.95 4.08
CA ILE A 185 -6.72 5.92 3.20
C ILE A 185 -5.28 5.47 2.94
N SER A 186 -4.97 5.11 1.70
CA SER A 186 -3.68 4.51 1.31
C SER A 186 -2.83 5.44 0.42
N PRO A 187 -1.50 5.22 0.37
CA PRO A 187 -0.58 6.06 -0.38
C PRO A 187 -0.32 5.51 -1.79
N PHE A 188 0.28 6.33 -2.66
CA PHE A 188 0.62 5.95 -4.04
C PHE A 188 1.82 4.99 -4.13
N ASN A 189 2.71 4.98 -3.14
CA ASN A 189 4.03 4.35 -3.29
C ASN A 189 4.00 2.85 -3.06
N PHE A 190 2.99 2.33 -2.37
CA PHE A 190 2.66 0.92 -2.26
C PHE A 190 1.13 0.76 -2.37
N PRO A 191 0.56 1.01 -3.56
CA PRO A 191 -0.88 1.16 -3.75
C PRO A 191 -1.65 -0.15 -3.58
N MET A 192 -0.99 -1.31 -3.62
CA MET A 192 -1.62 -2.60 -3.36
C MET A 192 -1.42 -3.03 -1.91
N ALA A 193 -0.17 -3.15 -1.45
CA ALA A 193 0.12 -3.68 -0.12
C ALA A 193 -0.48 -2.81 0.99
N LEU A 194 -0.28 -1.49 0.90
CA LEU A 194 -0.78 -0.54 1.91
C LEU A 194 -2.25 -0.16 1.75
N SER A 195 -2.94 -0.76 0.75
CA SER A 195 -4.39 -0.73 0.60
C SER A 195 -5.02 -2.02 1.11
N ALA A 196 -4.66 -3.17 0.51
CA ALA A 196 -5.33 -4.44 0.77
C ALA A 196 -5.09 -4.96 2.19
N ALA A 197 -3.90 -4.75 2.75
CA ALA A 197 -3.57 -5.19 4.10
C ALA A 197 -4.48 -4.54 5.16
N PRO A 198 -4.60 -3.21 5.26
CA PRO A 198 -5.53 -2.60 6.22
C PRO A 198 -7.01 -2.84 5.91
N ILE A 199 -7.40 -2.94 4.63
CA ILE A 199 -8.77 -3.36 4.25
C ILE A 199 -9.06 -4.74 4.83
N SER A 200 -8.16 -5.71 4.59
CA SER A 200 -8.28 -7.08 5.07
C SER A 200 -8.33 -7.15 6.59
N ALA A 201 -7.43 -6.45 7.29
CA ALA A 201 -7.41 -6.43 8.76
C ALA A 201 -8.72 -5.88 9.35
N ALA A 202 -9.26 -4.78 8.79
CA ALA A 202 -10.51 -4.20 9.25
C ALA A 202 -11.70 -5.15 9.02
N LEU A 203 -11.79 -5.75 7.82
CA LEU A 203 -12.82 -6.72 7.47
C LEU A 203 -12.74 -7.99 8.33
N LEU A 204 -11.54 -8.53 8.55
CA LEU A 204 -11.29 -9.68 9.43
C LEU A 204 -11.77 -9.42 10.85
N ALA A 205 -11.48 -8.24 11.39
CA ALA A 205 -11.94 -7.84 12.71
C ALA A 205 -13.47 -7.68 12.81
N GLY A 206 -14.19 -7.71 11.67
CA GLY A 206 -15.66 -7.59 11.59
C GLY A 206 -16.15 -6.16 11.36
N ASN A 207 -15.26 -5.22 11.03
CA ASN A 207 -15.63 -3.87 10.62
C ASN A 207 -16.03 -3.86 9.14
N THR A 208 -16.81 -2.87 8.73
CA THR A 208 -17.07 -2.57 7.31
C THR A 208 -16.12 -1.48 6.84
N VAL A 209 -15.75 -1.48 5.56
CA VAL A 209 -14.70 -0.61 5.03
C VAL A 209 -15.22 0.38 4.00
N VAL A 210 -14.74 1.62 4.10
CA VAL A 210 -14.75 2.61 3.02
C VAL A 210 -13.30 2.90 2.65
N PHE A 211 -12.89 2.48 1.46
CA PHE A 211 -11.55 2.64 0.93
C PHE A 211 -11.48 3.87 0.01
N LYS A 212 -10.41 4.66 0.19
CA LYS A 212 -10.02 5.75 -0.71
C LYS A 212 -8.50 5.69 -0.90
N GLY A 213 -8.08 5.28 -2.09
CA GLY A 213 -6.65 5.27 -2.45
C GLY A 213 -6.15 6.63 -2.93
N ALA A 214 -4.83 6.73 -3.10
CA ALA A 214 -4.17 7.94 -3.60
C ALA A 214 -4.56 8.23 -5.07
N PRO A 215 -4.82 9.51 -5.43
CA PRO A 215 -5.28 9.89 -6.77
C PRO A 215 -4.26 9.64 -7.88
N GLU A 216 -2.99 9.41 -7.55
CA GLU A 216 -1.93 9.10 -8.51
C GLU A 216 -1.98 7.65 -9.02
N THR A 217 -2.66 6.75 -8.30
CA THR A 217 -2.68 5.29 -8.61
C THR A 217 -4.09 4.71 -8.73
N PRO A 218 -5.03 5.38 -9.43
CA PRO A 218 -6.43 4.98 -9.44
C PRO A 218 -6.64 3.58 -10.04
N TYR A 219 -5.79 3.11 -10.94
CA TYR A 219 -5.95 1.79 -11.55
C TYR A 219 -5.50 0.67 -10.61
N CYS A 220 -4.34 0.79 -9.97
CA CYS A 220 -3.90 -0.15 -8.92
C CYS A 220 -4.91 -0.19 -7.77
N ASN A 221 -5.41 0.98 -7.33
CA ASN A 221 -6.45 1.07 -6.31
C ASN A 221 -7.73 0.34 -6.75
N TRP A 222 -8.12 0.47 -8.02
CA TRP A 222 -9.26 -0.28 -8.55
C TRP A 222 -9.00 -1.78 -8.59
N LYS A 223 -7.82 -2.25 -8.99
CA LYS A 223 -7.51 -3.68 -8.97
C LYS A 223 -7.59 -4.29 -7.58
N VAL A 224 -7.18 -3.55 -6.55
CA VAL A 224 -7.44 -3.94 -5.16
C VAL A 224 -8.95 -3.97 -4.87
N ALA A 225 -9.68 -2.90 -5.21
CA ALA A 225 -11.10 -2.82 -4.94
C ALA A 225 -11.93 -3.90 -5.66
N GLU A 226 -11.55 -4.24 -6.89
CA GLU A 226 -12.15 -5.29 -7.74
C GLU A 226 -12.03 -6.66 -7.06
N LEU A 227 -10.85 -7.00 -6.53
CA LEU A 227 -10.64 -8.23 -5.75
C LEU A 227 -11.60 -8.32 -4.55
N PHE A 228 -11.72 -7.25 -3.75
CA PHE A 228 -12.64 -7.24 -2.60
C PHE A 228 -14.12 -7.21 -3.02
N ALA A 229 -14.46 -6.56 -4.12
CA ALA A 229 -15.82 -6.52 -4.66
C ALA A 229 -16.29 -7.92 -5.09
N GLU A 230 -15.40 -8.72 -5.67
CA GLU A 230 -15.66 -10.08 -6.16
C GLU A 230 -15.50 -11.16 -5.07
N ALA A 231 -15.09 -10.77 -3.86
CA ALA A 231 -14.81 -11.68 -2.75
C ALA A 231 -16.06 -12.34 -2.13
N GLY A 232 -17.27 -11.97 -2.57
CA GLY A 232 -18.53 -12.47 -2.01
C GLY A 232 -18.91 -11.83 -0.67
N LEU A 233 -18.39 -10.63 -0.38
CA LEU A 233 -18.76 -9.85 0.80
C LEU A 233 -20.23 -9.40 0.72
N PRO A 234 -20.95 -9.24 1.86
CA PRO A 234 -22.26 -8.60 1.87
C PRO A 234 -22.19 -7.21 1.23
N ALA A 235 -23.23 -6.82 0.50
CA ALA A 235 -23.33 -5.49 -0.08
C ALA A 235 -23.12 -4.41 0.99
N GLY A 236 -22.19 -3.49 0.73
CA GLY A 236 -21.82 -2.42 1.66
C GLY A 236 -20.74 -2.79 2.67
N ALA A 237 -20.39 -4.06 2.86
CA ALA A 237 -19.30 -4.43 3.79
C ALA A 237 -17.94 -3.89 3.32
N PHE A 238 -17.74 -3.79 2.01
CA PHE A 238 -16.64 -3.07 1.38
C PHE A 238 -17.19 -2.05 0.38
N ASN A 239 -16.61 -0.86 0.38
CA ASN A 239 -16.89 0.22 -0.56
C ASN A 239 -15.57 0.88 -0.96
N ASN A 240 -15.47 1.30 -2.22
CA ASN A 240 -14.36 2.04 -2.78
C ASN A 240 -14.88 3.34 -3.41
N ILE A 241 -14.30 4.46 -3.01
CA ILE A 241 -14.59 5.76 -3.60
C ILE A 241 -13.33 6.38 -4.20
N ILE A 242 -13.51 7.12 -5.29
CA ILE A 242 -12.44 7.79 -6.01
C ILE A 242 -12.82 9.25 -6.14
N GLY A 243 -11.88 10.15 -5.89
CA GLY A 243 -12.06 11.58 -6.02
C GLY A 243 -11.03 12.37 -5.20
N PRO A 244 -11.09 13.71 -5.27
CA PRO A 244 -10.00 14.57 -4.84
C PRO A 244 -9.82 14.56 -3.32
N ASP A 245 -8.58 14.78 -2.88
CA ASP A 245 -8.20 14.76 -1.46
C ASP A 245 -8.83 15.90 -0.65
N ASP A 246 -8.98 17.07 -1.25
CA ASP A 246 -9.43 18.28 -0.56
C ASP A 246 -10.87 18.19 -0.03
N THR A 247 -11.77 17.56 -0.78
CA THR A 247 -13.20 17.46 -0.45
C THR A 247 -13.59 16.09 0.10
N LEU A 248 -13.25 15.00 -0.59
CA LEU A 248 -13.64 13.65 -0.14
C LEU A 248 -12.88 13.23 1.11
N ALA A 249 -11.56 13.40 1.13
CA ALA A 249 -10.78 12.94 2.29
C ALA A 249 -11.20 13.69 3.55
N GLN A 250 -11.43 15.01 3.45
CA GLN A 250 -11.95 15.80 4.58
C GLN A 250 -13.33 15.30 5.03
N ARG A 251 -14.24 15.01 4.10
CA ARG A 251 -15.55 14.45 4.44
C ARG A 251 -15.45 13.12 5.18
N LEU A 252 -14.54 12.23 4.77
CA LEU A 252 -14.28 10.95 5.45
C LEU A 252 -13.73 11.11 6.88
N LEU A 253 -13.03 12.22 7.18
CA LEU A 253 -12.54 12.51 8.53
C LEU A 253 -13.65 13.05 9.43
N ASP A 254 -14.49 13.94 8.90
CA ASP A 254 -15.48 14.66 9.69
C ASP A 254 -16.79 13.88 9.85
N HIS A 255 -16.98 12.76 9.14
CA HIS A 255 -18.23 12.04 9.16
C HIS A 255 -18.53 11.41 10.54
N PRO A 256 -19.73 11.66 11.12
CA PRO A 256 -20.07 11.19 12.47
C PRO A 256 -20.20 9.67 12.57
N ASP A 257 -20.56 9.01 11.47
CA ASP A 257 -20.71 7.55 11.40
C ASP A 257 -19.40 6.77 11.15
N VAL A 258 -18.27 7.46 10.99
CA VAL A 258 -16.96 6.76 10.91
C VAL A 258 -16.50 6.43 12.32
N ASN A 259 -16.12 5.17 12.55
CA ASN A 259 -15.75 4.65 13.87
C ASN A 259 -14.24 4.40 14.02
N GLY A 260 -13.47 4.45 12.94
CA GLY A 260 -12.00 4.41 12.99
C GLY A 260 -11.35 4.59 11.62
N TRP A 261 -10.03 4.76 11.63
CA TRP A 261 -9.25 4.97 10.40
C TRP A 261 -7.99 4.13 10.39
N THR A 262 -7.58 3.75 9.19
CA THR A 262 -6.18 3.51 8.87
C THR A 262 -5.75 4.51 7.82
N PHE A 263 -4.67 5.23 8.10
CA PHE A 263 -4.08 6.20 7.21
C PHE A 263 -2.59 5.93 7.05
N THR A 264 -2.13 5.91 5.81
CA THR A 264 -0.71 5.97 5.50
C THR A 264 -0.44 7.11 4.52
N GLY A 265 0.47 8.01 4.86
CA GLY A 265 0.81 9.13 3.98
C GLY A 265 1.66 10.22 4.64
N SER A 266 1.43 11.47 4.26
CA SER A 266 2.23 12.59 4.75
C SER A 266 1.94 12.93 6.21
N ALA A 267 2.94 13.46 6.92
CA ALA A 267 2.76 13.90 8.30
C ALA A 267 1.76 15.05 8.45
N ALA A 268 1.60 15.89 7.43
CA ALA A 268 0.63 16.98 7.44
C ALA A 268 -0.81 16.44 7.45
N VAL A 269 -1.11 15.45 6.62
CA VAL A 269 -2.44 14.83 6.56
C VAL A 269 -2.68 13.89 7.74
N GLY A 270 -1.67 13.11 8.16
CA GLY A 270 -1.78 12.22 9.33
C GLY A 270 -2.16 12.96 10.62
N ARG A 271 -1.67 14.19 10.82
CA ARG A 271 -2.09 15.05 11.94
C ARG A 271 -3.57 15.44 11.88
N LYS A 272 -4.14 15.64 10.68
CA LYS A 272 -5.58 15.91 10.52
C LYS A 272 -6.40 14.68 10.89
N VAL A 273 -5.96 13.48 10.49
CA VAL A 273 -6.59 12.20 10.88
C VAL A 273 -6.57 12.04 12.40
N MET A 274 -5.42 12.31 13.03
CA MET A 274 -5.29 12.26 14.49
C MET A 274 -6.24 13.21 15.20
N GLN A 275 -6.38 14.44 14.70
CA GLN A 275 -7.33 15.42 15.24
C GLN A 275 -8.78 14.93 15.10
N ALA A 276 -9.16 14.42 13.93
CA ALA A 276 -10.50 13.88 13.70
C ALA A 276 -10.83 12.70 14.63
N ALA A 277 -9.82 11.88 14.94
CA ALA A 277 -9.96 10.72 15.82
C ALA A 277 -10.27 11.08 17.28
N ILE A 278 -9.80 12.23 17.76
CA ILE A 278 -10.01 12.68 19.15
C ILE A 278 -11.11 13.74 19.31
N SER A 279 -11.60 14.33 18.21
CA SER A 279 -12.56 15.45 18.27
C SER A 279 -14.03 15.02 18.41
N GLY A 280 -14.33 13.73 18.31
CA GLY A 280 -15.70 13.21 18.41
C GLY A 280 -16.20 13.06 19.86
N PRO A 281 -17.46 12.60 20.05
CA PRO A 281 -18.03 12.36 21.38
C PRO A 281 -17.32 11.24 22.16
N TYR A 282 -16.48 10.46 21.49
CA TYR A 282 -15.59 9.46 22.06
C TYR A 282 -14.32 9.37 21.19
N ILE A 283 -13.24 8.87 21.78
CA ILE A 283 -12.00 8.63 21.04
C ILE A 283 -12.22 7.46 20.09
N ARG A 284 -12.02 7.72 18.80
CA ARG A 284 -12.07 6.72 17.74
C ARG A 284 -10.65 6.20 17.48
N PRO A 285 -10.43 4.88 17.35
CA PRO A 285 -9.11 4.37 17.01
C PRO A 285 -8.66 4.85 15.63
N ALA A 286 -7.37 5.19 15.53
CA ALA A 286 -6.73 5.52 14.28
C ALA A 286 -5.34 4.89 14.22
N VAL A 287 -5.07 4.14 13.16
CA VAL A 287 -3.73 3.63 12.83
C VAL A 287 -3.14 4.60 11.81
N ILE A 288 -2.10 5.34 12.19
CA ILE A 288 -1.58 6.46 11.40
C ILE A 288 -0.09 6.25 11.17
N GLU A 289 0.26 5.86 9.95
CA GLU A 289 1.64 5.71 9.51
C GLU A 289 2.05 6.93 8.66
N MET A 290 3.16 7.56 9.05
CA MET A 290 3.65 8.81 8.44
C MET A 290 5.07 8.64 7.90
N GLY A 291 5.53 9.61 7.11
CA GLY A 291 6.89 9.61 6.56
C GLY A 291 8.00 9.62 7.62
N GLY A 292 9.16 9.08 7.24
CA GLY A 292 10.38 9.05 8.06
C GLY A 292 11.53 9.85 7.44
N LYS A 293 12.58 10.08 8.24
CA LYS A 293 13.88 10.59 7.77
C LYS A 293 14.97 9.63 8.22
N ASN A 294 15.03 8.46 7.61
CA ASN A 294 15.70 7.30 8.21
C ASN A 294 17.23 7.38 8.04
N PRO A 295 18.01 7.23 9.13
CA PRO A 295 19.46 7.17 9.06
C PRO A 295 20.00 5.73 9.05
N THR A 296 21.12 5.52 8.37
CA THR A 296 22.01 4.36 8.59
C THR A 296 23.27 4.83 9.33
N ILE A 297 23.75 4.06 10.32
CA ILE A 297 24.99 4.35 11.04
C ILE A 297 26.05 3.31 10.65
N VAL A 298 27.19 3.77 10.15
CA VAL A 298 28.33 2.93 9.75
C VAL A 298 29.45 3.10 10.78
N ALA A 299 29.62 2.08 11.61
CA ALA A 299 30.66 2.03 12.64
C ALA A 299 32.01 1.56 12.06
N GLN A 300 33.09 1.82 12.80
CA GLN A 300 34.48 1.53 12.44
C GLN A 300 34.73 0.04 12.15
N LYS A 301 33.94 -0.85 12.76
CA LYS A 301 34.04 -2.32 12.58
C LYS A 301 33.02 -2.88 11.58
N ALA A 302 32.30 -2.02 10.86
CA ALA A 302 31.33 -2.46 9.88
C ALA A 302 32.04 -3.14 8.69
N ASP A 303 31.38 -4.14 8.12
CA ASP A 303 31.70 -4.64 6.79
C ASP A 303 31.28 -3.57 5.77
N LEU A 304 32.26 -2.85 5.22
CA LEU A 304 32.00 -1.65 4.41
C LEU A 304 31.38 -1.99 3.05
N ASP A 305 31.64 -3.17 2.50
CA ASP A 305 31.01 -3.62 1.26
C ASP A 305 29.52 -3.90 1.48
N LYS A 306 29.18 -4.63 2.55
CA LYS A 306 27.77 -4.84 2.93
C LYS A 306 27.08 -3.53 3.30
N ALA A 307 27.76 -2.64 4.02
CA ALA A 307 27.20 -1.36 4.40
C ALA A 307 26.91 -0.50 3.16
N ALA A 308 27.85 -0.38 2.23
CA ALA A 308 27.66 0.40 0.99
C ALA A 308 26.53 -0.17 0.12
N MET A 309 26.47 -1.50 -0.04
CA MET A 309 25.40 -2.18 -0.78
C MET A 309 24.03 -1.98 -0.12
N GLY A 310 23.94 -2.16 1.20
CA GLY A 310 22.69 -1.96 1.94
C GLY A 310 22.20 -0.52 1.88
N VAL A 311 23.10 0.45 2.05
CA VAL A 311 22.79 1.88 1.95
C VAL A 311 22.31 2.24 0.56
N MET A 312 23.03 1.82 -0.49
CA MET A 312 22.61 2.05 -1.88
C MET A 312 21.20 1.52 -2.12
N ARG A 313 20.92 0.27 -1.72
CA ARG A 313 19.60 -0.33 -1.90
C ARG A 313 18.50 0.42 -1.14
N ALA A 314 18.76 0.74 0.12
CA ALA A 314 17.81 1.44 0.97
C ALA A 314 17.56 2.89 0.56
N ALA A 315 18.55 3.55 -0.05
CA ALA A 315 18.43 4.94 -0.50
C ALA A 315 17.69 5.06 -1.85
N PHE A 316 18.02 4.18 -2.80
CA PHE A 316 17.62 4.34 -4.20
C PHE A 316 16.58 3.32 -4.69
N GLY A 317 16.25 2.28 -3.91
CA GLY A 317 15.13 1.40 -4.24
C GLY A 317 13.81 2.17 -4.32
N LEU A 318 13.04 1.96 -5.39
CA LEU A 318 11.87 2.78 -5.75
C LEU A 318 12.18 4.28 -5.78
N ASP A 319 13.36 4.65 -6.26
CA ASP A 319 13.77 6.05 -6.42
C ASP A 319 13.75 6.85 -5.11
N GLY A 320 13.89 6.16 -3.97
CA GLY A 320 13.79 6.74 -2.63
C GLY A 320 12.38 7.10 -2.19
N GLN A 321 11.34 6.71 -2.93
CA GLN A 321 9.92 7.01 -2.64
C GLN A 321 9.33 6.02 -1.62
N LYS A 322 10.09 5.69 -0.57
CA LYS A 322 9.65 4.82 0.54
C LYS A 322 9.69 5.58 1.85
N CYS A 323 8.69 5.38 2.72
CA CYS A 323 8.73 5.93 4.08
C CYS A 323 9.93 5.40 4.88
N SER A 324 10.43 4.21 4.52
CA SER A 324 11.60 3.52 5.06
C SER A 324 12.92 3.87 4.36
N ALA A 325 12.91 4.69 3.30
CA ALA A 325 14.11 4.99 2.52
C ALA A 325 15.23 5.60 3.38
N CYS A 326 16.46 5.14 3.16
CA CYS A 326 17.66 5.65 3.82
C CYS A 326 18.03 7.01 3.20
N SER A 327 17.72 8.10 3.91
CA SER A 327 17.96 9.47 3.42
C SER A 327 19.07 10.19 4.18
N ARG A 328 19.73 9.51 5.12
CA ARG A 328 20.86 10.00 5.90
C ARG A 328 21.82 8.84 6.18
N VAL A 329 23.13 9.10 6.13
CA VAL A 329 24.14 8.13 6.54
C VAL A 329 25.12 8.83 7.47
N TYR A 330 25.33 8.26 8.65
CA TYR A 330 26.31 8.72 9.62
C TYR A 330 27.46 7.73 9.66
N VAL A 331 28.67 8.19 9.37
CA VAL A 331 29.85 7.33 9.19
C VAL A 331 30.93 7.77 10.17
N GLN A 332 31.56 6.82 10.86
CA GLN A 332 32.72 7.14 11.70
C GLN A 332 33.90 7.59 10.84
N GLU A 333 34.61 8.62 11.31
CA GLU A 333 35.62 9.37 10.57
C GLU A 333 36.67 8.47 9.90
N ASP A 334 37.24 7.52 10.64
CA ASP A 334 38.30 6.62 10.15
C ASP A 334 37.91 5.77 8.95
N VAL A 335 36.62 5.43 8.81
CA VAL A 335 36.11 4.57 7.72
C VAL A 335 35.38 5.35 6.63
N TYR A 336 35.21 6.67 6.79
CA TYR A 336 34.46 7.50 5.87
C TYR A 336 35.01 7.49 4.43
N PRO A 337 36.33 7.69 4.18
CA PRO A 337 36.84 7.75 2.81
C PRO A 337 36.56 6.45 2.03
N GLU A 338 36.84 5.30 2.64
CA GLU A 338 36.63 4.00 2.00
C GLU A 338 35.14 3.69 1.79
N PHE A 339 34.31 3.92 2.80
CA PHE A 339 32.87 3.74 2.68
C PHE A 339 32.27 4.62 1.58
N ARG A 340 32.65 5.90 1.55
CA ARG A 340 32.22 6.87 0.54
C ARG A 340 32.54 6.36 -0.86
N ASP A 341 33.77 5.93 -1.10
CA ASP A 341 34.21 5.50 -2.43
C ASP A 341 33.47 4.24 -2.88
N LYS A 342 33.24 3.28 -1.98
CA LYS A 342 32.42 2.09 -2.25
C LYS A 342 30.97 2.45 -2.60
N LEU A 343 30.34 3.33 -1.81
CA LEU A 343 28.97 3.77 -2.05
C LEU A 343 28.84 4.53 -3.37
N LEU A 344 29.77 5.43 -3.67
CA LEU A 344 29.79 6.16 -4.95
C LEU A 344 29.99 5.21 -6.14
N GLY A 345 30.88 4.22 -6.03
CA GLY A 345 31.06 3.20 -7.06
C GLY A 345 29.77 2.43 -7.36
N LEU A 346 29.02 2.03 -6.32
CA LEU A 346 27.73 1.37 -6.50
C LEU A 346 26.66 2.30 -7.09
N THR A 347 26.62 3.54 -6.61
CA THR A 347 25.59 4.53 -7.00
C THR A 347 25.76 4.96 -8.45
N ASN A 348 27.01 5.18 -8.91
CA ASN A 348 27.31 5.56 -10.29
C ASN A 348 27.04 4.46 -11.31
N ASN A 349 26.92 3.21 -10.87
CA ASN A 349 26.60 2.07 -11.72
C ASN A 349 25.09 1.76 -11.75
N LEU A 350 24.26 2.52 -11.03
CA LEU A 350 22.81 2.33 -11.08
C LEU A 350 22.27 2.75 -12.46
N LYS A 351 21.52 1.85 -13.09
CA LYS A 351 20.80 2.17 -14.31
C LYS A 351 19.49 2.87 -13.96
N VAL A 352 19.38 4.13 -14.41
CA VAL A 352 18.15 4.91 -14.42
C VAL A 352 17.54 4.80 -15.83
N GLY A 353 16.26 4.45 -15.94
CA GLY A 353 15.65 4.26 -17.26
C GLY A 353 14.20 3.81 -17.23
N ASP A 354 13.74 3.23 -18.35
CA ASP A 354 12.40 2.65 -18.45
C ASP A 354 12.26 1.51 -17.42
N PRO A 355 11.35 1.62 -16.43
CA PRO A 355 11.20 0.62 -15.38
C PRO A 355 10.63 -0.71 -15.89
N THR A 356 10.13 -0.75 -17.13
CA THR A 356 9.76 -2.00 -17.81
C THR A 356 10.97 -2.80 -18.28
N ALA A 357 12.16 -2.20 -18.41
CA ALA A 357 13.37 -2.93 -18.82
C ALA A 357 13.97 -3.76 -17.68
N GLN A 358 14.52 -4.94 -18.01
CA GLN A 358 15.08 -5.90 -17.05
C GLN A 358 16.19 -5.32 -16.16
N ASP A 359 17.07 -4.50 -16.74
CA ASP A 359 18.29 -4.02 -16.07
C ASP A 359 18.12 -2.64 -15.43
N THR A 360 16.92 -2.05 -15.48
CA THR A 360 16.62 -0.78 -14.82
C THR A 360 16.50 -0.97 -13.32
N TYR A 361 17.28 -0.21 -12.56
CA TYR A 361 17.21 -0.20 -11.10
C TYR A 361 16.33 0.94 -10.59
N MET A 362 16.52 2.15 -11.13
CA MET A 362 15.75 3.36 -10.82
C MET A 362 14.82 3.68 -11.99
N GLY A 363 13.53 3.83 -11.70
CA GLY A 363 12.51 4.08 -12.70
C GLY A 363 12.19 5.56 -12.79
N THR A 364 10.95 5.92 -12.43
CA THR A 364 10.49 7.30 -12.42
C THR A 364 9.87 7.67 -11.08
N VAL A 365 9.93 8.96 -10.73
CA VAL A 365 9.12 9.49 -9.64
C VAL A 365 7.66 9.58 -10.08
N ILE A 366 6.74 9.43 -9.13
CA ILE A 366 5.30 9.21 -9.39
C ILE A 366 4.63 10.34 -10.20
N SER A 367 5.12 11.57 -10.11
CA SER A 367 4.43 12.72 -10.69
C SER A 367 5.37 13.89 -11.00
N GLN A 368 4.87 14.84 -11.80
CA GLN A 368 5.57 16.10 -12.07
C GLN A 368 5.82 16.89 -10.79
N GLU A 369 4.86 16.90 -9.86
CA GLU A 369 5.03 17.60 -8.57
C GLU A 369 6.16 16.97 -7.73
N ALA A 370 6.24 15.64 -7.70
CA ALA A 370 7.34 14.94 -7.05
C ALA A 370 8.67 15.29 -7.71
N TYR A 371 8.74 15.24 -9.04
CA TYR A 371 9.94 15.62 -9.81
C TYR A 371 10.38 17.05 -9.51
N ASP A 372 9.47 18.03 -9.58
CA ASP A 372 9.78 19.44 -9.33
C ASP A 372 10.30 19.64 -7.90
N ARG A 373 9.75 18.88 -6.94
CA ARG A 373 10.23 18.89 -5.56
C ARG A 373 11.65 18.32 -5.43
N PHE A 374 11.95 17.17 -6.06
CA PHE A 374 13.30 16.60 -6.05
C PHE A 374 14.30 17.53 -6.73
N LYS A 375 13.96 18.03 -7.92
CA LYS A 375 14.77 18.98 -8.70
C LYS A 375 15.11 20.23 -7.88
N ARG A 376 14.11 20.86 -7.25
CA ARG A 376 14.33 22.05 -6.41
C ARG A 376 15.31 21.77 -5.26
N ILE A 377 15.24 20.58 -4.66
CA ILE A 377 16.17 20.20 -3.59
C ILE A 377 17.57 19.96 -4.15
N SER A 378 17.72 19.29 -5.30
CA SER A 378 19.02 19.14 -5.98
C SER A 378 19.68 20.48 -6.31
N GLU A 379 18.90 21.46 -6.80
CA GLU A 379 19.39 22.80 -7.17
C GLU A 379 19.97 23.59 -5.98
N VAL A 380 19.46 23.36 -4.77
CA VAL A 380 19.92 24.05 -3.55
C VAL A 380 20.83 23.20 -2.68
N ALA A 381 21.02 21.91 -2.99
CA ALA A 381 21.77 20.97 -2.15
C ALA A 381 23.23 21.40 -1.91
N SER A 382 23.84 22.08 -2.88
CA SER A 382 25.20 22.61 -2.78
C SER A 382 25.37 23.73 -1.74
N GLN A 383 24.26 24.32 -1.25
CA GLN A 383 24.27 25.31 -0.18
C GLN A 383 24.48 24.67 1.20
N ASP A 384 24.04 23.42 1.36
CA ASP A 384 24.05 22.69 2.63
C ASP A 384 25.16 21.61 2.71
N GLY A 385 25.85 21.32 1.60
CA GLY A 385 26.88 20.30 1.56
C GLY A 385 27.57 20.16 0.20
N THR A 386 28.37 19.11 0.05
CA THR A 386 29.08 18.79 -1.20
C THR A 386 28.34 17.71 -1.98
N ILE A 387 28.03 17.98 -3.25
CA ILE A 387 27.46 16.99 -4.15
C ILE A 387 28.58 16.06 -4.62
N LEU A 388 28.45 14.76 -4.36
CA LEU A 388 29.46 13.76 -4.70
C LEU A 388 29.14 13.02 -6.01
N THR A 389 27.86 12.87 -6.34
CA THR A 389 27.37 12.32 -7.62
C THR A 389 25.91 12.72 -7.84
N GLY A 390 25.42 12.60 -9.08
CA GLY A 390 24.08 13.04 -9.48
C GLY A 390 23.94 14.56 -9.38
N GLY A 391 22.73 15.02 -9.05
CA GLY A 391 22.33 16.43 -9.05
C GLY A 391 21.00 16.59 -9.72
#